data_AF-A0A7K0VVL3-F1
#
_entry.id   AF-A0A7K0VVL3-F1
#
_cell.length_a   1.000
_cell.length_b   1.000
_cell.length_c   1.000
_cell.angle_alpha   90.00
_cell.angle_beta   90.00
_cell.angle_gamma   90.00
#
_symmetry.space_group_name_H-M   'P 1'
#
loop_
_entity.id
_entity.type
_entity.pdbx_description
1 polymer ?
#
loop_
_entity_poly.entity_id
_entity_poly.type
_entity_poly.pdbx_seq_one_letter_code
_entity_poly.pdbx_strand_id
1 'polypeptide(L)'
;MTSRIPGTVVVDHAVVGVSDLAATQAFFTAFGFVEQTRRSLDGAVAQALYGLETADELVMGVPGAETGQLRLVTTSLSMPDRGHFHRGGHALDIYTTDIHQSVAIAKEQGYVVGPVADYTFGPVSLQQAQAMGPDELPLVFVGIDRRLPSILESEPQRLHSELHSIVGCIDG
;
A
#
# COMPACT_ATOMS: atom_id res chain seq x y z
N MET A 1 -15.80 -6.61 15.55
CA MET A 1 -16.63 -7.41 14.62
C MET A 1 -17.40 -6.45 13.73
N THR A 2 -16.81 -6.04 12.62
CA THR A 2 -17.52 -5.30 11.57
C THR A 2 -18.36 -6.30 10.79
N SER A 3 -19.67 -6.25 11.02
CA SER A 3 -20.66 -6.98 10.24
C SER A 3 -20.54 -6.56 8.77
N ARG A 4 -19.93 -7.39 7.91
CA ARG A 4 -19.99 -7.18 6.47
C ARG A 4 -21.47 -7.08 6.07
N ILE A 5 -21.86 -6.01 5.37
CA ILE A 5 -23.20 -5.94 4.80
C ILE A 5 -23.30 -7.07 3.78
N PRO A 6 -24.22 -8.04 3.95
CA PRO A 6 -24.34 -9.16 3.02
C PRO A 6 -24.54 -8.65 1.59
N GLY A 7 -23.73 -9.14 0.65
CA GLY A 7 -23.80 -8.76 -0.76
C GLY A 7 -23.02 -7.51 -1.16
N THR A 8 -22.25 -6.88 -0.27
CA THR A 8 -21.38 -5.75 -0.63
C THR A 8 -20.02 -6.24 -1.12
N VAL A 9 -19.65 -5.85 -2.34
CA VAL A 9 -18.28 -5.95 -2.85
C VAL A 9 -17.47 -4.84 -2.21
N VAL A 10 -16.41 -5.20 -1.49
CA VAL A 10 -15.45 -4.27 -0.89
C VAL A 10 -14.15 -4.31 -1.67
N VAL A 11 -13.34 -3.26 -1.55
CA VAL A 11 -11.96 -3.29 -2.03
C VAL A 11 -11.20 -4.29 -1.15
N ASP A 12 -10.96 -5.47 -1.70
CA ASP A 12 -10.27 -6.56 -1.01
C ASP A 12 -8.76 -6.36 -1.03
N HIS A 13 -8.21 -6.07 -2.21
CA HIS A 13 -6.79 -5.81 -2.41
C HIS A 13 -6.55 -4.72 -3.48
N ALA A 14 -5.45 -3.99 -3.33
CA ALA A 14 -4.84 -3.26 -4.45
C ALA A 14 -3.97 -4.21 -5.26
N VAL A 15 -4.01 -4.15 -6.59
CA VAL A 15 -3.05 -4.87 -7.44
C VAL A 15 -1.92 -3.92 -7.84
N VAL A 16 -0.67 -4.34 -7.60
CA VAL A 16 0.53 -3.56 -7.90
C VAL A 16 1.45 -4.41 -8.77
N GLY A 17 1.76 -3.93 -9.97
CA GLY A 17 2.81 -4.51 -10.81
C GLY A 17 4.19 -4.15 -10.27
N VAL A 18 5.09 -5.12 -10.18
CA VAL A 18 6.43 -4.95 -9.60
C VAL A 18 7.50 -5.60 -10.47
N SER A 19 8.67 -4.97 -10.57
CA SER A 19 9.84 -5.52 -11.28
C SER A 19 10.66 -6.46 -10.40
N ASP A 20 10.68 -6.22 -9.08
CA ASP A 20 11.33 -7.05 -8.07
C ASP A 20 10.36 -7.36 -6.91
N LEU A 21 9.86 -8.59 -6.90
CA LEU A 21 8.91 -9.07 -5.89
C LEU A 21 9.52 -9.11 -4.50
N ALA A 22 10.78 -9.52 -4.38
CA ALA A 22 11.44 -9.70 -3.09
C ALA A 22 11.74 -8.35 -2.44
N ALA A 23 12.24 -7.39 -3.23
CA ALA A 23 12.45 -6.03 -2.75
C ALA A 23 11.12 -5.38 -2.32
N THR A 24 10.06 -5.53 -3.12
CA THR A 24 8.75 -4.94 -2.79
C THR A 24 8.10 -5.61 -1.58
N GLN A 25 8.27 -6.93 -1.42
CA GLN A 25 7.86 -7.63 -0.21
C GLN A 25 8.57 -7.08 1.02
N ALA A 26 9.91 -6.94 0.97
CA ALA A 26 10.70 -6.40 2.07
C ALA A 26 10.26 -4.97 2.45
N PHE A 27 9.95 -4.14 1.45
CA PHE A 27 9.39 -2.80 1.67
C PHE A 27 8.11 -2.84 2.51
N PHE A 28 7.10 -3.62 2.12
CA PHE A 28 5.85 -3.69 2.88
C PHE A 28 5.98 -4.40 4.22
N THR A 29 6.88 -5.38 4.35
CA THR A 29 7.18 -6.02 5.64
C THR A 29 7.75 -5.05 6.67
N ALA A 30 8.51 -4.03 6.26
CA ALA A 30 8.97 -2.98 7.16
C ALA A 30 7.82 -2.20 7.81
N PHE A 31 6.62 -2.22 7.21
CA PHE A 31 5.42 -1.52 7.69
C PHE A 31 4.32 -2.47 8.17
N GLY A 32 4.69 -3.69 8.58
CA GLY A 32 3.79 -4.62 9.27
C GLY A 32 2.93 -5.51 8.38
N PHE A 33 3.11 -5.47 7.06
CA PHE A 33 2.46 -6.42 6.15
C PHE A 33 3.20 -7.76 6.15
N VAL A 34 2.43 -8.84 6.14
CA VAL A 34 2.96 -10.20 6.05
C VAL A 34 2.37 -10.91 4.83
N GLU A 35 3.14 -11.85 4.29
CA GLU A 35 2.69 -12.75 3.23
C GLU A 35 1.48 -13.56 3.69
N GLN A 36 0.42 -13.53 2.88
CA GLN A 36 -0.80 -14.32 3.07
C GLN A 36 -0.80 -15.52 2.13
N THR A 37 -0.51 -15.28 0.85
CA THR A 37 -0.43 -16.33 -0.18
C THR A 37 0.61 -15.95 -1.23
N ARG A 38 1.24 -16.97 -1.83
CA ARG A 38 2.16 -16.83 -2.96
C ARG A 38 1.85 -17.91 -4.00
N ARG A 39 1.90 -17.55 -5.28
CA ARG A 39 1.74 -18.51 -6.37
C ARG A 39 2.41 -18.03 -7.65
N SER A 40 2.90 -18.97 -8.43
CA SER A 40 3.27 -18.74 -9.83
C SER A 40 2.05 -19.01 -10.72
N LEU A 41 1.74 -18.09 -11.62
CA LEU A 41 0.68 -18.25 -12.60
C LEU A 41 1.21 -18.88 -13.87
N ASP A 42 0.47 -19.84 -14.42
CA ASP A 42 0.70 -20.30 -15.78
C ASP A 42 0.41 -19.18 -16.79
N GLY A 43 0.92 -19.34 -18.01
CA GLY A 43 0.81 -18.28 -19.00
C GLY A 43 -0.60 -18.01 -19.51
N ALA A 44 -1.51 -18.99 -19.46
CA ALA A 44 -2.89 -18.76 -19.86
C ALA A 44 -3.62 -17.88 -18.83
N VAL A 45 -3.40 -18.13 -17.54
CA VAL A 45 -3.97 -17.34 -16.45
C VAL A 45 -3.33 -15.97 -16.36
N ALA A 46 -2.00 -15.87 -16.44
CA ALA A 46 -1.29 -14.60 -16.43
C ALA A 46 -1.71 -13.70 -17.60
N GLN A 47 -1.88 -14.27 -18.79
CA GLN A 47 -2.35 -13.54 -19.96
C GLN A 47 -3.80 -13.06 -19.78
N ALA A 48 -4.67 -13.89 -19.23
CA ALA A 48 -6.09 -13.55 -19.04
C ALA A 48 -6.30 -12.47 -17.97
N LEU A 49 -5.51 -12.48 -16.88
CA LEU A 49 -5.67 -11.54 -15.78
C LEU A 49 -4.91 -10.22 -15.99
N TYR A 50 -3.70 -10.30 -16.53
CA TYR A 50 -2.76 -9.17 -16.56
C TYR A 50 -2.18 -8.86 -17.94
N GLY A 51 -2.47 -9.69 -18.94
CA GLY A 51 -1.86 -9.55 -20.27
C GLY A 51 -0.36 -9.90 -20.29
N LEU A 52 0.12 -10.69 -19.32
CA LEU A 52 1.52 -11.09 -19.18
C LEU A 52 1.73 -12.54 -19.60
N GLU A 53 2.91 -12.86 -20.14
CA GLU A 53 3.26 -14.24 -20.52
C GLU A 53 3.37 -15.19 -19.33
N THR A 54 3.90 -14.71 -18.21
CA THR A 54 3.96 -15.37 -16.90
C THR A 54 3.95 -14.30 -15.81
N ALA A 55 3.57 -14.69 -14.59
CA ALA A 55 3.69 -13.82 -13.42
C ALA A 55 3.74 -14.64 -12.13
N ASP A 56 4.55 -14.22 -11.18
CA ASP A 56 4.42 -14.58 -9.77
C ASP A 56 3.51 -13.57 -9.07
N GLU A 57 2.61 -14.08 -8.24
CA GLU A 57 1.75 -13.30 -7.38
C GLU A 57 2.11 -13.52 -5.91
N LEU A 58 2.09 -12.43 -5.16
CA LEU A 58 2.20 -12.42 -3.70
C LEU A 58 1.11 -11.53 -3.13
N VAL A 59 0.26 -12.10 -2.27
CA VAL A 59 -0.71 -11.33 -1.49
C VAL A 59 -0.12 -11.04 -0.13
N MET A 60 -0.12 -9.76 0.26
CA MET A 60 0.32 -9.28 1.56
C MET A 60 -0.82 -8.59 2.29
N GLY A 61 -0.87 -8.71 3.61
CA GLY A 61 -1.87 -8.08 4.45
C GLY A 61 -1.37 -7.89 5.87
N VAL A 62 -2.05 -7.05 6.65
CA VAL A 62 -1.72 -6.84 8.06
C VAL A 62 -2.43 -7.89 8.91
N PRO A 63 -1.73 -8.64 9.79
CA PRO A 63 -2.36 -9.65 10.64
C PRO A 63 -3.53 -9.08 11.45
N GLY A 64 -4.69 -9.74 11.39
CA GLY A 64 -5.92 -9.32 12.07
C GLY A 64 -6.83 -8.42 11.22
N ALA A 65 -6.32 -7.79 10.17
CA ALA A 65 -7.14 -7.04 9.23
C ALA A 65 -7.79 -7.98 8.20
N GLU A 66 -9.06 -7.73 7.88
CA GLU A 66 -9.81 -8.54 6.90
C GLU A 66 -9.84 -7.95 5.48
N THR A 67 -9.39 -6.71 5.32
CA THR A 67 -9.40 -5.91 4.07
C THR A 67 -8.08 -5.16 3.94
N GLY A 68 -7.91 -4.37 2.88
CA GLY A 68 -6.71 -3.54 2.72
C GLY A 68 -5.46 -4.36 2.40
N GLN A 69 -5.63 -5.43 1.62
CA GLN A 69 -4.53 -6.28 1.19
C GLN A 69 -3.83 -5.68 -0.05
N LEU A 70 -2.63 -6.19 -0.33
CA LEU A 70 -1.85 -5.86 -1.52
C LEU A 70 -1.61 -7.15 -2.30
N ARG A 71 -1.92 -7.16 -3.59
CA ARG A 71 -1.51 -8.21 -4.51
C ARG A 71 -0.39 -7.67 -5.38
N LEU A 72 0.82 -8.11 -5.09
CA LEU A 72 2.01 -7.84 -5.89
C LEU A 72 2.07 -8.84 -7.05
N VAL A 73 2.27 -8.33 -8.27
CA VAL A 73 2.32 -9.15 -9.49
C VAL A 73 3.62 -8.83 -10.21
N THR A 74 4.49 -9.82 -10.41
CA THR A 74 5.73 -9.58 -11.14
C THR A 74 5.44 -9.24 -12.59
N THR A 75 6.14 -8.25 -13.11
CA THR A 75 6.09 -7.91 -14.53
C THR A 75 7.47 -7.51 -15.03
N SER A 76 7.79 -7.90 -16.27
CA SER A 76 8.98 -7.43 -16.98
C SER A 76 8.75 -6.11 -17.70
N LEU A 77 7.53 -5.56 -17.64
CA LEU A 77 7.21 -4.28 -18.24
C LEU A 77 7.89 -3.15 -17.46
N SER A 78 8.54 -2.25 -18.18
CA SER A 78 9.11 -1.05 -17.58
C SER A 78 8.02 -0.23 -16.91
N MET A 79 8.35 0.33 -15.74
CA MET A 79 7.59 1.41 -15.13
C MET A 79 7.30 2.51 -16.17
N PRO A 80 6.03 2.85 -16.42
CA PRO A 80 5.71 3.92 -17.35
C PRO A 80 6.18 5.26 -16.78
N ASP A 81 6.73 6.13 -17.64
CA ASP A 81 6.98 7.53 -17.27
C ASP A 81 5.64 8.21 -16.96
N ARG A 82 5.47 8.59 -15.70
CA ARG A 82 4.22 9.18 -15.18
C ARG A 82 4.16 10.70 -15.34
N GLY A 83 5.23 11.33 -15.86
CA GLY A 83 5.35 12.77 -16.03
C GLY A 83 5.24 13.57 -14.72
N HIS A 84 5.22 14.90 -14.83
CA HIS A 84 5.25 15.81 -13.67
C HIS A 84 4.01 15.78 -12.77
N PHE A 85 2.90 15.22 -13.24
CA PHE A 85 1.64 15.11 -12.48
C PHE A 85 1.31 13.66 -12.09
N HIS A 86 2.29 12.75 -12.20
CA HIS A 86 2.18 11.37 -11.73
C HIS A 86 0.91 10.65 -12.23
N ARG A 87 0.71 10.61 -13.55
CA ARG A 87 -0.37 9.83 -14.19
C ARG A 87 -0.33 8.37 -13.72
N GLY A 88 -1.48 7.80 -13.39
CA GLY A 88 -1.59 6.43 -12.87
C GLY A 88 -1.58 6.38 -11.33
N GLY A 89 -1.00 5.31 -10.77
CA GLY A 89 -0.94 5.11 -9.31
C GLY A 89 -0.16 6.24 -8.63
N HIS A 90 -0.80 6.95 -7.71
CA HIS A 90 -0.25 8.14 -7.07
C HIS A 90 0.10 7.93 -5.58
N ALA A 91 -0.70 7.13 -4.86
CA ALA A 91 -0.45 6.88 -3.45
C ALA A 91 -1.07 5.54 -3.01
N LEU A 92 -0.36 4.86 -2.11
CA LEU A 92 -0.89 3.84 -1.23
C LEU A 92 -0.83 4.40 0.19
N ASP A 93 -1.96 4.49 0.87
CA ASP A 93 -2.00 5.16 2.17
C ASP A 93 -2.21 4.14 3.30
N ILE A 94 -1.41 4.31 4.35
CA ILE A 94 -1.59 3.61 5.62
C ILE A 94 -1.70 4.62 6.75
N TYR A 95 -2.54 4.34 7.74
CA TYR A 95 -2.52 5.12 8.97
C TYR A 95 -1.30 4.77 9.79
N THR A 96 -0.76 5.78 10.48
CA THR A 96 0.33 5.62 11.44
C THR A 96 -0.05 6.23 12.79
N THR A 97 0.34 5.58 13.88
CA THR A 97 0.18 6.13 15.25
C THR A 97 1.32 7.07 15.65
N ASP A 98 2.51 6.91 15.05
CA ASP A 98 3.65 7.82 15.18
C ASP A 98 4.32 8.03 13.82
N ILE A 99 4.15 9.22 13.23
CA ILE A 99 4.69 9.50 11.90
C ILE A 99 6.21 9.59 11.88
N HIS A 100 6.84 10.03 12.97
CA HIS A 100 8.28 10.18 13.04
C HIS A 100 8.96 8.81 13.14
N GLN A 101 8.37 7.88 13.88
CA GLN A 101 8.82 6.49 13.92
C GLN A 101 8.70 5.82 12.55
N SER A 102 7.58 6.04 11.82
CA SER A 102 7.40 5.53 10.45
C SER A 102 8.45 6.04 9.47
N VAL A 103 8.74 7.35 9.54
CA VAL A 103 9.81 7.98 8.74
C VAL A 103 11.18 7.42 9.12
N ALA A 104 11.44 7.17 10.40
CA ALA A 104 12.70 6.59 10.86
C ALA A 104 12.91 5.17 10.30
N ILE A 105 11.89 4.31 10.39
CA ILE A 105 11.92 2.94 9.82
C ILE A 105 12.23 3.00 8.33
N ALA A 106 11.54 3.86 7.57
CA ALA A 106 11.76 3.97 6.13
C ALA A 106 13.20 4.40 5.80
N LYS A 107 13.76 5.37 6.54
CA LYS A 107 15.14 5.83 6.36
C LYS A 107 16.17 4.78 6.75
N GLU A 108 15.94 4.03 7.84
CA GLU A 108 16.83 2.95 8.29
C GLU A 108 16.92 1.82 7.27
N GLN A 109 15.83 1.56 6.53
CA GLN A 109 15.80 0.61 5.42
C GLN A 109 16.36 1.18 4.11
N GLY A 110 16.82 2.44 4.10
CA GLY A 110 17.45 3.09 2.94
C GLY A 110 16.47 3.68 1.93
N TYR A 111 15.17 3.77 2.23
CA TYR A 111 14.19 4.37 1.34
C TYR A 111 14.27 5.90 1.33
N VAL A 112 13.92 6.49 0.19
CA VAL A 112 13.78 7.95 0.07
C VAL A 112 12.49 8.38 0.75
N VAL A 113 12.56 9.36 1.65
CA VAL A 113 11.40 9.83 2.40
C VAL A 113 11.30 11.35 2.30
N GLY A 114 10.11 11.85 1.97
CA GLY A 114 9.78 13.27 1.98
C GLY A 114 9.72 13.87 3.41
N PRO A 115 9.60 15.20 3.52
CA PRO A 115 9.39 15.84 4.82
C PRO A 115 8.03 15.42 5.41
N VAL A 116 7.92 15.48 6.75
CA VAL A 116 6.61 15.46 7.41
C VAL A 116 5.94 16.80 7.16
N ALA A 117 4.73 16.76 6.62
CA ALA A 117 3.89 17.92 6.38
C ALA A 117 2.69 17.88 7.34
N ASP A 118 2.41 19.02 7.96
CA ASP A 118 1.27 19.22 8.84
C ASP A 118 0.13 19.93 8.09
N TYR A 119 -1.08 19.41 8.25
CA TYR A 119 -2.30 19.94 7.64
C TYR A 119 -3.39 20.09 8.70
N THR A 120 -4.17 21.15 8.58
CA THR A 120 -5.38 21.34 9.36
C THR A 120 -6.53 21.64 8.42
N PHE A 121 -7.59 20.84 8.50
CA PHE A 121 -8.82 21.01 7.72
C PHE A 121 -10.02 20.94 8.64
N GLY A 122 -10.57 22.12 8.97
CA GLY A 122 -11.62 22.25 9.97
C GLY A 122 -11.14 21.74 11.33
N PRO A 123 -11.88 20.81 11.99
CA PRO A 123 -11.52 20.30 13.32
C PRO A 123 -10.52 19.12 13.27
N VAL A 124 -9.97 18.80 12.10
CA VAL A 124 -9.11 17.63 11.89
C VAL A 124 -7.67 18.07 11.66
N SER A 125 -6.76 17.48 12.43
CA SER A 125 -5.32 17.65 12.26
C SER A 125 -4.71 16.38 11.68
N LEU A 126 -3.89 16.55 10.65
CA LEU A 126 -3.24 15.47 9.93
C LEU A 126 -1.76 15.78 9.74
N GLN A 127 -0.93 14.77 9.87
CA GLN A 127 0.45 14.74 9.43
C GLN A 127 0.59 13.72 8.31
N GLN A 128 1.37 14.06 7.30
CA GLN A 128 1.66 13.19 6.17
C GLN A 128 3.14 13.19 5.82
N ALA A 129 3.64 12.02 5.47
CA ALA A 129 4.98 11.83 4.91
C ALA A 129 4.91 10.68 3.91
N GLN A 130 5.80 10.66 2.94
CA GLN A 130 5.79 9.69 1.87
C GLN A 130 7.15 9.03 1.74
N ALA A 131 7.17 7.69 1.68
CA ALA A 131 8.35 6.89 1.38
C ALA A 131 8.23 6.30 -0.03
N MET A 132 9.33 6.34 -0.80
CA MET A 132 9.44 5.69 -2.10
C MET A 132 10.02 4.29 -1.94
N GLY A 133 9.21 3.28 -2.26
CA GLY A 133 9.66 1.89 -2.35
C GLY A 133 10.31 1.56 -3.70
N PRO A 134 10.59 0.28 -3.95
CA PRO A 134 10.98 -0.22 -5.28
C PRO A 134 10.00 0.24 -6.36
N ASP A 135 10.48 0.39 -7.59
CA ASP A 135 9.67 0.90 -8.71
C ASP A 135 9.01 2.27 -8.40
N GLU A 136 9.69 3.11 -7.63
CA GLU A 136 9.17 4.42 -7.17
C GLU A 136 7.76 4.32 -6.54
N LEU A 137 7.44 3.18 -5.90
CA LEU A 137 6.12 2.91 -5.35
C LEU A 137 5.84 3.83 -4.16
N PRO A 138 4.84 4.72 -4.23
CA PRO A 138 4.58 5.70 -3.18
C PRO A 138 3.75 5.09 -2.04
N LEU A 139 4.35 4.98 -0.84
CA LEU A 139 3.63 4.68 0.40
C LEU A 139 3.54 5.94 1.26
N VAL A 140 2.32 6.36 1.57
CA VAL A 140 2.05 7.54 2.39
C VAL A 140 1.68 7.10 3.80
N PHE A 141 2.38 7.66 4.78
CA PHE A 141 2.05 7.57 6.18
C PHE A 141 1.08 8.69 6.55
N VAL A 142 -0.07 8.33 7.11
CA VAL A 142 -1.11 9.28 7.50
C VAL A 142 -1.31 9.24 9.02
N GLY A 143 -0.80 10.23 9.72
CA GLY A 143 -1.07 10.45 11.14
C GLY A 143 -2.26 11.40 11.28
N ILE A 144 -3.43 10.93 11.69
CA ILE A 144 -4.65 11.76 11.78
C ILE A 144 -5.37 11.52 13.11
N ASP A 145 -5.90 12.59 13.69
CA ASP A 145 -6.62 12.58 14.98
C ASP A 145 -8.02 11.96 14.90
N ARG A 146 -8.63 11.95 13.69
CA ARG A 146 -9.92 11.32 13.39
C ARG A 146 -9.79 10.37 12.21
N ARG A 147 -9.42 9.13 12.49
CA ARG A 147 -9.28 8.04 11.51
C ARG A 147 -10.63 7.44 11.13
N LEU A 148 -10.72 6.94 9.89
CA LEU A 148 -11.72 5.94 9.55
C LEU A 148 -11.35 4.59 10.20
N PRO A 149 -12.32 3.67 10.40
CA PRO A 149 -12.04 2.39 11.06
C PRO A 149 -10.93 1.60 10.37
N SER A 150 -10.07 0.98 11.18
CA SER A 150 -8.92 0.16 10.78
C SER A 150 -8.60 -0.92 11.82
N ILE A 151 -7.49 -1.65 11.63
CA ILE A 151 -6.97 -2.56 12.67
C ILE A 151 -6.51 -1.86 13.95
N LEU A 152 -6.18 -0.56 13.88
CA LEU A 152 -5.63 0.22 15.00
C LEU A 152 -6.65 0.41 16.13
N GLU A 153 -7.95 0.29 15.85
CA GLU A 153 -9.01 0.36 16.86
C GLU A 153 -9.00 -0.86 17.79
N SER A 154 -8.72 -2.05 17.24
CA SER A 154 -8.59 -3.28 18.03
C SER A 154 -7.17 -3.52 18.55
N GLU A 155 -6.17 -2.96 17.89
CA GLU A 155 -4.76 -3.13 18.24
C GLU A 155 -4.03 -1.78 18.30
N PRO A 156 -4.35 -0.92 19.30
CA PRO A 156 -3.87 0.47 19.34
C PRO A 156 -2.36 0.64 19.58
N GLN A 157 -1.67 -0.44 19.95
CA GLN A 157 -0.21 -0.46 20.12
C GLN A 157 0.54 -0.65 18.79
N ARG A 158 -0.17 -0.93 17.68
CA ARG A 158 0.44 -1.03 16.36
C ARG A 158 0.89 0.34 15.87
N LEU A 159 1.97 0.31 15.10
CA LEU A 159 2.45 1.50 14.41
C LEU A 159 1.62 1.79 13.16
N HIS A 160 1.32 0.76 12.36
CA HIS A 160 0.68 0.89 11.05
C HIS A 160 -0.66 0.15 10.97
N SER A 161 -1.59 0.70 10.20
CA SER A 161 -2.80 -0.01 9.76
C SER A 161 -2.54 -0.88 8.53
N GLU A 162 -3.55 -1.63 8.11
CA GLU A 162 -3.71 -2.14 6.75
C GLU A 162 -3.78 -1.00 5.71
N LEU A 163 -3.72 -1.35 4.42
CA LEU A 163 -3.90 -0.39 3.33
C LEU A 163 -5.29 0.23 3.43
N HIS A 164 -5.36 1.55 3.51
CA HIS A 164 -6.60 2.26 3.73
C HIS A 164 -7.15 2.91 2.47
N SER A 165 -6.27 3.52 1.67
CA SER A 165 -6.65 4.12 0.39
C SER A 165 -5.62 3.88 -0.69
N ILE A 166 -6.11 3.89 -1.93
CA ILE A 166 -5.32 3.89 -3.16
C ILE A 166 -5.74 5.14 -3.92
N VAL A 167 -4.77 5.98 -4.25
CA VAL A 167 -5.00 7.19 -5.03
C VAL A 167 -4.44 6.96 -6.43
N GLY A 168 -5.26 7.20 -7.44
CA GLY A 168 -4.86 7.16 -8.84
C GLY A 168 -5.24 8.45 -9.55
N CYS A 169 -4.31 9.01 -10.32
CA CYS A 169 -4.56 10.11 -11.23
C CYS A 169 -4.94 9.54 -12.60
N ILE A 170 -6.21 9.69 -12.97
CA ILE A 170 -6.72 9.22 -14.26
C ILE A 170 -6.82 10.41 -15.21
N ASP A 171 -6.07 10.36 -16.29
CA ASP A 171 -6.24 11.28 -17.42
C ASP A 171 -7.39 10.79 -18.30
N GLY A 172 -8.31 11.70 -18.61
CA GLY A 172 -9.41 11.47 -19.56
C GLY A 172 -8.98 11.67 -21.01
#